data_AF-A0A5B6YU06-F1
#
_entry.id   AF-A0A5B6YU06-F1
#
_cell.length_a   1.000
_cell.length_b   1.000
_cell.length_c   1.000
_cell.angle_alpha   90.00
_cell.angle_beta   90.00
_cell.angle_gamma   90.00
#
_symmetry.space_group_name_H-M   'P 1'
#
loop_
_entity.id
_entity.type
_entity.pdbx_description
1 polymer ?
#
loop_
_entity_poly.entity_id
_entity_poly.type
_entity_poly.pdbx_seq_one_letter_code
_entity_poly.pdbx_strand_id
1 'polypeptide(L)'
;MGDSFTIQISSNLVKQLTDDGEKFKKKTRKLKTKAPRDPQTSQTKVHQKQISDDSETRKGTAAAGWPLQPPLFLPVSPPPQPAIAELDAIRSVLQESEKVVERLQKHEEDMVREVTQRAKDLHDKEFKLPYRKPMPCLAEKDACLECYKEYVEDPLKCAHLVNNFADCTRRVRQAAECSK
;
A
#
# COMPACT_ATOMS: atom_id res chain seq x y z
N MET A 1 9.76 -28.20 33.42
CA MET A 1 9.37 -29.18 32.38
C MET A 1 8.39 -28.50 31.46
N GLY A 2 8.65 -28.49 30.14
CA GLY A 2 7.85 -27.75 29.16
C GLY A 2 6.67 -28.56 28.64
N ASP A 3 5.47 -27.98 28.75
CA ASP A 3 4.26 -28.56 28.18
C ASP A 3 4.24 -28.37 26.67
N SER A 4 4.22 -29.48 25.94
CA SER A 4 4.27 -29.52 24.49
C SER A 4 2.86 -29.30 23.93
N PHE A 5 2.52 -28.07 23.53
CA PHE A 5 1.26 -27.80 22.86
C PHE A 5 1.26 -28.43 21.47
N THR A 6 0.70 -29.64 21.37
CA THR A 6 0.49 -30.32 20.08
C THR A 6 -0.86 -29.92 19.54
N ILE A 7 -0.88 -29.13 18.46
CA ILE A 7 -2.10 -28.77 17.76
C ILE A 7 -2.49 -29.95 16.86
N GLN A 8 -3.58 -30.63 17.20
CA GLN A 8 -4.15 -31.67 16.34
C GLN A 8 -5.20 -31.05 15.41
N ILE A 9 -4.85 -30.97 14.12
CA ILE A 9 -5.79 -30.53 13.08
C ILE A 9 -6.57 -31.74 12.60
N SER A 10 -7.90 -31.71 12.75
CA SER A 10 -8.74 -32.80 12.27
C SER A 10 -8.72 -32.87 10.74
N SER A 11 -8.62 -34.09 10.21
CA SER A 11 -8.63 -34.35 8.76
C SER A 11 -9.93 -33.88 8.07
N ASN A 12 -11.03 -33.78 8.83
CA ASN A 12 -12.31 -33.26 8.36
C ASN A 12 -12.25 -31.76 8.06
N LEU A 13 -11.51 -30.98 8.87
CA LEU A 13 -11.32 -29.55 8.62
C LEU A 13 -10.55 -29.29 7.33
N VAL A 14 -9.51 -30.10 7.08
CA VAL A 14 -8.70 -30.01 5.86
C VAL A 14 -9.57 -30.29 4.63
N LYS A 15 -10.37 -31.37 4.66
CA LYS A 15 -11.30 -31.69 3.56
C LYS A 15 -12.30 -30.57 3.29
N GLN A 16 -12.83 -29.94 4.34
CA GLN A 16 -13.81 -28.86 4.20
C GLN A 16 -13.23 -27.59 3.57
N LEU A 17 -11.94 -27.30 3.78
CA LEU A 17 -11.24 -26.17 3.15
C LEU A 17 -10.84 -26.44 1.70
N THR A 18 -10.68 -27.72 1.33
CA THR A 18 -10.28 -28.11 -0.03
C THR A 18 -11.50 -28.21 -0.97
N ASP A 19 -12.70 -28.33 -0.41
CA ASP A 19 -13.98 -28.54 -1.12
C ASP A 19 -14.78 -27.23 -1.33
N ASP A 20 -14.14 -26.06 -1.25
CA ASP A 20 -14.78 -24.73 -1.45
C ASP A 20 -15.22 -24.46 -2.93
N GLY A 21 -15.33 -25.52 -3.74
CA GLY A 21 -15.80 -25.49 -5.14
C GLY A 21 -17.29 -25.80 -5.34
N GLU A 22 -17.97 -26.44 -4.38
CA GLU A 22 -19.38 -26.83 -4.51
C GLU A 22 -20.28 -26.23 -3.41
N LYS A 23 -20.64 -24.96 -3.59
CA LYS A 23 -21.96 -24.36 -3.25
C LYS A 23 -22.68 -24.99 -2.05
N PHE A 24 -22.18 -24.81 -0.83
CA PHE A 24 -22.97 -25.06 0.37
C PHE A 24 -24.15 -24.06 0.43
N LYS A 25 -25.30 -24.47 -0.12
CA LYS A 25 -26.58 -23.79 0.06
C LYS A 25 -26.96 -23.84 1.54
N LYS A 26 -26.57 -22.81 2.30
CA LYS A 26 -27.00 -22.60 3.69
C LYS A 26 -28.52 -22.51 3.74
N LYS A 27 -29.17 -23.56 4.24
CA LYS A 27 -30.59 -23.57 4.60
C LYS A 27 -30.72 -22.93 5.98
N THR A 28 -30.99 -21.63 6.03
CA THR A 28 -31.26 -20.90 7.28
C THR A 28 -32.56 -21.43 7.90
N ARG A 29 -32.43 -22.25 8.96
CA ARG A 29 -33.57 -22.72 9.77
C ARG A 29 -34.05 -21.55 10.65
N LYS A 30 -35.17 -20.92 10.27
CA LYS A 30 -35.88 -19.92 11.09
C LYS A 30 -36.38 -20.57 12.39
N LEU A 31 -35.99 -20.03 13.54
CA LEU A 31 -36.71 -20.22 14.80
C LEU A 31 -37.73 -19.09 14.94
N LYS A 32 -39.02 -19.43 14.90
CA LYS A 32 -40.16 -18.56 15.20
C LYS A 32 -40.41 -18.64 16.72
N THR A 33 -40.33 -17.52 17.44
CA THR A 33 -41.06 -17.32 18.70
C THR A 33 -41.75 -15.95 18.66
N LYS A 34 -42.99 -15.89 19.15
CA LYS A 34 -44.07 -14.96 18.79
C LYS A 34 -43.90 -13.52 19.34
N ALA A 35 -44.45 -12.55 18.58
CA ALA A 35 -44.68 -11.13 18.94
C ALA A 35 -45.92 -10.94 19.87
N PRO A 36 -46.41 -9.72 20.27
CA PRO A 36 -46.00 -8.33 19.93
C PRO A 36 -46.13 -7.22 21.03
N ARG A 37 -45.39 -6.10 20.91
CA ARG A 37 -45.93 -4.71 20.75
C ARG A 37 -44.83 -3.63 20.59
N ASP A 38 -45.06 -2.76 19.60
CA ASP A 38 -44.35 -1.57 19.06
C ASP A 38 -44.40 -0.31 19.98
N PRO A 39 -43.85 0.89 19.59
CA PRO A 39 -42.96 1.25 18.47
C PRO A 39 -41.82 2.27 18.76
N GLN A 40 -41.01 2.54 17.71
CA GLN A 40 -40.09 3.68 17.41
C GLN A 40 -38.58 3.35 17.48
N THR A 41 -37.70 3.68 16.53
CA THR A 41 -37.67 4.63 15.39
C THR A 41 -36.43 4.31 14.52
N SER A 42 -36.58 4.10 13.21
CA SER A 42 -36.18 4.96 12.06
C SER A 42 -34.69 5.11 11.71
N GLN A 43 -34.44 5.10 10.40
CA GLN A 43 -33.18 4.75 9.71
C GLN A 43 -32.21 5.91 9.42
N THR A 44 -31.00 5.44 9.11
CA THR A 44 -29.72 5.95 8.56
C THR A 44 -29.67 7.11 7.54
N LYS A 45 -28.65 7.96 7.77
CA LYS A 45 -27.58 8.54 6.89
C LYS A 45 -27.90 9.14 5.50
N VAL A 46 -27.36 10.36 5.29
CA VAL A 46 -26.90 10.89 4.00
C VAL A 46 -25.51 11.54 4.19
N HIS A 47 -24.58 11.22 3.28
CA HIS A 47 -23.31 11.92 3.04
C HIS A 47 -23.57 13.04 2.03
N GLN A 48 -22.94 14.23 2.13
CA GLN A 48 -22.21 14.91 1.03
C GLN A 48 -21.76 16.35 1.38
N LYS A 49 -20.44 16.55 1.24
CA LYS A 49 -19.63 17.74 0.91
C LYS A 49 -20.23 19.16 0.84
N GLN A 50 -19.40 20.08 1.37
CA GLN A 50 -18.85 21.29 0.74
C GLN A 50 -19.38 22.71 1.08
N ILE A 51 -18.42 23.53 1.54
CA ILE A 51 -18.08 24.92 1.18
C ILE A 51 -18.83 26.08 1.86
N SER A 52 -17.98 27.07 2.20
CA SER A 52 -18.21 28.50 2.38
C SER A 52 -18.71 28.99 3.74
N ASP A 53 -17.71 29.45 4.51
CA ASP A 53 -17.80 30.59 5.40
C ASP A 53 -18.14 31.84 4.57
N ASP A 54 -19.30 32.44 4.83
CA ASP A 54 -19.55 33.85 4.55
C ASP A 54 -20.18 34.46 5.81
N SER A 55 -19.33 35.21 6.50
CA SER A 55 -19.69 35.97 7.68
C SER A 55 -20.39 37.26 7.27
N GLU A 56 -21.73 37.27 7.24
CA GLU A 56 -22.51 38.52 7.28
C GLU A 56 -23.39 38.61 8.53
N THR A 57 -22.85 39.39 9.46
CA THR A 57 -23.52 40.32 10.37
C THR A 57 -25.07 40.26 10.39
N ARG A 58 -25.64 39.64 11.43
CA ARG A 58 -26.98 40.04 11.92
C ARG A 58 -26.92 40.59 13.34
N LYS A 59 -27.10 41.91 13.33
CA LYS A 59 -27.40 42.84 14.42
C LYS A 59 -28.51 42.31 15.33
N GLY A 60 -28.31 42.52 16.63
CA GLY A 60 -28.98 41.79 17.69
C GLY A 60 -30.46 42.05 17.95
N THR A 61 -30.97 41.29 18.90
CA THR A 61 -32.12 41.64 19.75
C THR A 61 -31.91 40.96 21.10
N ALA A 62 -32.17 41.71 22.17
CA ALA A 62 -31.77 41.37 23.53
C ALA A 62 -32.68 40.34 24.20
N ALA A 63 -32.05 39.55 25.07
CA ALA A 63 -32.52 38.96 26.34
C ALA A 63 -33.74 38.00 26.34
N ALA A 64 -33.43 36.69 26.46
CA ALA A 64 -34.13 35.81 27.40
C ALA A 64 -33.05 35.16 28.29
N GLY A 65 -33.14 35.46 29.59
CA GLY A 65 -32.07 35.31 30.56
C GLY A 65 -31.62 33.87 30.81
N TRP A 66 -30.31 33.67 30.71
CA TRP A 66 -29.59 32.67 31.49
C TRP A 66 -28.91 33.41 32.63
N PRO A 67 -28.93 32.90 33.87
CA PRO A 67 -28.19 33.55 34.94
C PRO A 67 -26.69 33.36 34.65
N LEU A 68 -26.06 34.39 34.10
CA LEU A 68 -24.61 34.51 34.08
C LEU A 68 -24.17 34.82 35.51
N GLN A 69 -23.77 33.78 36.23
CA GLN A 69 -23.12 33.95 37.52
C GLN A 69 -21.77 34.68 37.34
N PRO A 70 -21.38 35.61 38.23
CA PRO A 70 -20.05 36.22 38.19
C PRO A 70 -18.97 35.14 38.38
N PRO A 71 -17.75 35.31 37.84
CA PRO A 71 -16.67 34.36 38.09
C PRO A 71 -16.27 34.47 39.56
N LEU A 72 -16.79 33.57 40.38
CA LEU A 72 -16.27 33.36 41.72
C LEU A 72 -14.89 32.72 41.52
N PHE A 73 -13.84 33.46 41.86
CA PHE A 73 -12.50 32.89 42.02
C PHE A 73 -12.57 31.88 43.18
N LEU A 74 -12.89 30.64 42.83
CA LEU A 74 -12.69 29.50 43.72
C LEU A 74 -11.19 29.28 43.85
N PRO A 75 -10.66 29.01 45.06
CA PRO A 75 -9.28 28.56 45.18
C PRO A 75 -9.13 27.33 44.30
N VAL A 76 -8.10 27.32 43.44
CA VAL A 76 -7.72 26.15 42.64
C VAL A 76 -7.39 25.04 43.62
N SER A 77 -8.37 24.18 43.88
CA SER A 77 -8.15 22.94 44.62
C SER A 77 -7.07 22.18 43.86
N PRO A 78 -5.98 21.73 44.51
CA PRO A 78 -5.04 20.84 43.86
C PRO A 78 -5.83 19.65 43.30
N PRO A 79 -5.54 19.21 42.05
CA PRO A 79 -6.28 18.12 41.44
C PRO A 79 -6.25 16.91 42.37
N PRO A 80 -7.39 16.21 42.54
CA PRO A 80 -7.42 15.04 43.39
C PRO A 80 -6.37 14.05 42.89
N GLN A 81 -5.47 13.62 43.77
CA GLN A 81 -4.42 12.62 43.52
C GLN A 81 -4.84 11.46 42.59
N PRO A 82 -6.05 10.87 42.70
CA PRO A 82 -6.50 9.82 41.77
C PRO A 82 -6.56 10.26 40.29
N ALA A 83 -6.94 11.52 40.00
CA ALA A 83 -7.02 12.01 38.62
C ALA A 83 -5.63 12.15 37.98
N ILE A 84 -4.60 12.44 38.77
CA ILE A 84 -3.21 12.53 38.29
C ILE A 84 -2.69 11.13 37.93
N ALA A 85 -2.97 10.14 38.78
CA ALA A 85 -2.58 8.74 38.55
C ALA A 85 -3.22 8.15 37.29
N GLU A 86 -4.49 8.46 37.01
CA GLU A 86 -5.15 8.04 35.76
C GLU A 86 -4.50 8.68 34.52
N LEU A 87 -4.16 9.96 34.58
CA LEU A 87 -3.46 10.64 33.48
C LEU A 87 -2.05 10.07 33.26
N ASP A 88 -1.34 9.70 34.32
CA ASP A 88 -0.03 9.05 34.22
C ASP A 88 -0.14 7.64 33.64
N ALA A 89 -1.17 6.89 34.01
CA ALA A 89 -1.46 5.58 33.42
C ALA A 89 -1.73 5.70 31.91
N ILE A 90 -2.55 6.68 31.49
CA ILE A 90 -2.82 6.93 30.06
C ILE A 90 -1.52 7.30 29.32
N ARG A 91 -0.71 8.21 29.89
CA ARG A 91 0.58 8.60 29.29
C ARG A 91 1.51 7.41 29.14
N SER A 92 1.58 6.54 30.15
CA SER A 92 2.41 5.34 30.10
C SER A 92 1.96 4.37 29.00
N VAL A 93 0.65 4.16 28.84
CA VAL A 93 0.10 3.31 27.76
C VAL A 93 0.42 3.90 26.38
N LEU A 94 0.29 5.22 26.20
CA LEU A 94 0.64 5.87 24.93
C LEU A 94 2.12 5.70 24.61
N GLN A 95 3.00 5.89 25.60
CA GLN A 95 4.44 5.75 25.43
C GLN A 95 4.86 4.31 25.10
N GLU A 96 4.18 3.31 25.69
CA GLU A 96 4.41 1.91 25.34
C GLU A 96 3.88 1.60 23.93
N SER A 97 2.72 2.16 23.55
CA SER A 97 2.17 1.98 22.21
C SER A 97 3.10 2.53 21.13
N GLU A 98 3.72 3.69 21.38
CA GLU A 98 4.69 4.30 20.47
C GLU A 98 5.92 3.39 20.28
N LYS A 99 6.49 2.86 21.37
CA LYS A 99 7.62 1.91 21.30
C LYS A 99 7.26 0.64 20.55
N VAL A 100 6.05 0.11 20.72
CA VAL A 100 5.59 -1.07 19.99
C VAL A 100 5.46 -0.77 18.49
N VAL A 101 4.93 0.40 18.14
CA VAL A 101 4.83 0.84 16.74
C VAL A 101 6.21 0.99 16.11
N GLU A 102 7.18 1.62 16.78
CA GLU A 102 8.56 1.74 16.27
C GLU A 102 9.20 0.37 16.01
N ARG A 103 9.00 -0.60 16.92
CA ARG A 103 9.50 -1.97 16.75
C ARG A 103 8.85 -2.67 15.57
N LEU A 104 7.55 -2.51 15.39
CA LEU A 104 6.81 -3.10 14.27
C LEU A 104 7.24 -2.48 12.93
N GLN A 105 7.41 -1.16 12.87
CA GLN A 105 7.91 -0.47 11.68
C GLN A 105 9.30 -0.98 11.30
N LYS A 106 10.21 -1.12 12.27
CA LYS A 106 11.53 -1.69 12.02
C LYS A 106 11.46 -3.12 11.49
N HIS A 107 10.58 -3.95 12.06
CA HIS A 107 10.39 -5.32 11.60
C HIS A 107 9.80 -5.37 10.18
N GLU A 108 8.86 -4.49 9.86
CA GLU A 108 8.31 -4.34 8.52
C GLU A 108 9.40 -3.94 7.51
N GLU A 109 10.24 -2.96 7.83
CA GLU A 109 11.37 -2.55 6.98
C GLU A 109 12.36 -3.70 6.74
N ASP A 110 12.70 -4.46 7.78
CA ASP A 110 13.58 -5.64 7.67
C ASP A 110 12.95 -6.70 6.76
N MET A 111 11.67 -7.00 6.95
CA MET A 111 10.92 -7.96 6.12
C MET A 111 10.84 -7.51 4.65
N VAL A 112 10.56 -6.22 4.40
CA VAL A 112 10.51 -5.66 3.04
C VAL A 112 11.87 -5.76 2.37
N ARG A 113 12.95 -5.43 3.09
CA ARG A 113 14.33 -5.57 2.58
C ARG A 113 14.63 -7.02 2.21
N GLU A 114 14.30 -7.95 3.09
CA GLU A 114 14.54 -9.39 2.86
C GLU A 114 13.76 -9.91 1.65
N VAL A 115 12.45 -9.62 1.56
CA VAL A 115 11.62 -10.06 0.45
C VAL A 115 12.10 -9.45 -0.86
N THR A 116 12.46 -8.16 -0.85
CA THR A 116 13.00 -7.49 -2.05
C THR A 116 14.31 -8.13 -2.49
N GLN A 117 15.22 -8.44 -1.57
CA GLN A 117 16.49 -9.07 -1.88
C GLN A 117 16.29 -10.49 -2.42
N ARG A 118 15.40 -11.27 -1.80
CA ARG A 118 15.06 -12.62 -2.26
C ARG A 118 14.39 -12.60 -3.64
N ALA A 119 13.49 -11.65 -3.90
CA ALA A 119 12.86 -11.49 -5.20
C ALA A 119 13.89 -11.17 -6.30
N LYS A 120 14.85 -10.28 -6.02
CA LYS A 120 15.98 -10.01 -6.93
C LYS A 120 16.81 -11.26 -7.19
N ASP A 121 17.17 -11.98 -6.13
CA ASP A 121 17.98 -13.20 -6.23
C ASP A 121 17.28 -14.30 -7.05
N LEU A 122 15.99 -14.51 -6.83
CA LEU A 122 15.17 -15.43 -7.63
C LEU A 122 15.10 -15.00 -9.09
N HIS A 123 14.83 -13.71 -9.34
CA HIS A 123 14.82 -13.17 -10.69
C HIS A 123 16.18 -13.37 -11.39
N ASP A 124 17.28 -13.16 -10.65
CA ASP A 124 18.64 -13.30 -11.14
C ASP A 124 19.09 -14.75 -11.34
N LYS A 125 18.47 -15.72 -10.68
CA LYS A 125 18.86 -17.14 -10.79
C LYS A 125 17.95 -17.90 -11.73
N GLU A 126 16.65 -17.72 -11.61
CA GLU A 126 15.64 -18.52 -12.31
C GLU A 126 15.11 -17.83 -13.56
N PHE A 127 15.01 -16.49 -13.54
CA PHE A 127 14.37 -15.72 -14.59
C PHE A 127 15.35 -14.89 -15.42
N LYS A 128 16.66 -15.08 -15.26
CA LYS A 128 17.63 -14.53 -16.20
C LYS A 128 17.35 -15.10 -17.57
N LEU A 129 16.96 -14.22 -18.49
CA LEU A 129 16.95 -14.54 -19.89
C LEU A 129 18.38 -15.02 -20.24
N PRO A 130 18.54 -16.19 -20.89
CA PRO A 130 19.85 -16.67 -21.31
C PRO A 130 20.62 -15.52 -21.97
N TYR A 131 21.86 -15.31 -21.53
CA TYR A 131 22.66 -14.14 -21.88
C TYR A 131 22.46 -13.81 -23.37
N ARG A 132 21.76 -12.72 -23.65
CA ARG A 132 21.54 -12.29 -25.03
C ARG A 132 22.90 -11.88 -25.54
N LYS A 133 23.39 -12.61 -26.55
CA LYS A 133 24.63 -12.26 -27.25
C LYS A 133 24.56 -10.76 -27.60
N PRO A 134 25.63 -9.99 -27.36
CA PRO A 134 25.64 -8.57 -27.68
C PRO A 134 25.22 -8.36 -29.13
N MET A 135 24.43 -7.31 -29.35
CA MET A 135 23.86 -7.07 -30.67
C MET A 135 25.01 -6.89 -31.68
N PRO A 136 25.05 -7.74 -32.73
CA PRO A 136 26.14 -7.69 -33.69
C PRO A 136 26.05 -6.39 -34.50
N CYS A 137 27.20 -5.75 -34.76
CA CYS A 137 27.31 -4.45 -35.43
C CYS A 137 26.92 -3.23 -34.59
N LEU A 138 27.01 -3.32 -33.27
CA LEU A 138 26.73 -2.20 -32.35
C LEU A 138 27.60 -0.97 -32.63
N ALA A 139 28.91 -1.17 -32.84
CA ALA A 139 29.85 -0.08 -33.05
C ALA A 139 29.55 0.70 -34.35
N GLU A 140 29.26 0.00 -35.44
CA GLU A 140 28.91 0.60 -36.72
C GLU A 140 27.57 1.32 -36.64
N LYS A 141 26.60 0.76 -35.90
CA LYS A 141 25.30 1.41 -35.64
C LYS A 141 25.48 2.71 -34.86
N ASP A 142 26.24 2.68 -33.78
CA ASP A 142 26.46 3.86 -32.94
C ASP A 142 27.25 4.94 -33.72
N ALA A 143 28.25 4.57 -34.52
CA ALA A 143 28.96 5.50 -35.39
C ALA A 143 28.03 6.16 -36.44
N CYS A 144 27.09 5.42 -37.02
CA CYS A 144 26.06 6.01 -37.91
C CYS A 144 25.21 7.04 -37.18
N LEU A 145 24.75 6.72 -35.97
CA LEU A 145 23.91 7.61 -35.17
C LEU A 145 24.65 8.87 -34.77
N GLU A 146 25.91 8.77 -34.34
CA GLU A 146 26.72 9.94 -34.01
C GLU A 146 26.93 10.83 -35.24
N CYS A 147 27.24 10.26 -36.41
CA CYS A 147 27.37 11.05 -37.63
C CYS A 147 26.08 11.80 -38.00
N TYR A 148 24.91 11.17 -37.86
CA TYR A 148 23.64 11.84 -38.14
C TYR A 148 23.32 12.96 -37.15
N LYS A 149 23.81 12.86 -35.90
CA LYS A 149 23.71 13.97 -34.93
C LYS A 149 24.60 15.14 -35.32
N GLU A 150 25.78 14.86 -35.89
CA GLU A 150 26.74 15.89 -36.32
C GLU A 150 26.33 16.57 -37.64
N TYR A 151 25.76 15.81 -38.59
CA TYR A 151 25.40 16.27 -39.93
C TYR A 151 23.89 16.25 -40.18
N VAL A 152 23.14 16.99 -39.37
CA VAL A 152 21.66 17.08 -39.47
C VAL A 152 21.20 17.65 -40.82
N GLU A 153 21.89 18.68 -41.30
CA GLU A 153 21.55 19.40 -42.54
C GLU A 153 22.02 18.66 -43.80
N ASP A 154 23.02 17.78 -43.69
CA ASP A 154 23.52 16.99 -44.81
C ASP A 154 23.76 15.53 -44.41
N PRO A 155 22.68 14.73 -44.33
CA PRO A 155 22.75 13.33 -43.92
C PRO A 155 23.57 12.44 -44.88
N LEU A 156 23.83 12.90 -46.11
CA LEU A 156 24.57 12.12 -47.11
C LEU A 156 26.07 12.01 -46.77
N LYS A 157 26.61 12.91 -45.96
CA LYS A 157 27.99 12.81 -45.45
C LYS A 157 28.23 11.54 -44.64
N CYS A 158 27.17 10.96 -44.07
CA CYS A 158 27.24 9.73 -43.29
C CYS A 158 27.17 8.45 -44.13
N ALA A 159 27.09 8.55 -45.47
CA ALA A 159 26.90 7.40 -46.36
C ALA A 159 27.96 6.28 -46.17
N HIS A 160 29.22 6.65 -45.92
CA HIS A 160 30.27 5.66 -45.66
C HIS A 160 30.01 4.84 -44.39
N LEU A 161 29.52 5.47 -43.32
CA LEU A 161 29.20 4.79 -42.06
C LEU A 161 27.98 3.88 -42.23
N VAL A 162 26.97 4.33 -42.98
CA VAL A 162 25.80 3.52 -43.33
C VAL A 162 26.20 2.28 -44.12
N ASN A 163 27.11 2.42 -45.09
CA ASN A 163 27.64 1.29 -45.84
C ASN A 163 28.41 0.30 -44.93
N ASN A 164 29.20 0.79 -43.98
CA ASN A 164 29.89 -0.07 -43.02
C ASN A 164 28.92 -0.85 -42.14
N PHE A 165 27.84 -0.22 -41.68
CA PHE A 165 26.78 -0.90 -40.94
C PHE A 165 26.05 -1.94 -41.81
N ALA A 166 25.72 -1.61 -43.06
CA ALA A 166 25.12 -2.53 -44.01
C ALA A 166 26.03 -3.74 -44.30
N ASP A 167 27.33 -3.52 -44.44
CA ASP A 167 28.32 -4.57 -44.65
C ASP A 167 28.46 -5.50 -43.44
N CYS A 168 28.51 -4.92 -42.24
CA CYS A 168 28.55 -5.71 -41.01
C CYS A 168 27.30 -6.59 -40.88
N THR A 169 26.10 -6.01 -41.07
CA THR A 169 24.85 -6.77 -40.96
C THR A 169 24.74 -7.88 -42.01
N ARG A 170 25.26 -7.64 -43.23
CA ARG A 170 25.34 -8.68 -44.28
C ARG A 170 26.23 -9.84 -43.86
N ARG A 171 27.44 -9.57 -43.33
CA ARG A 171 28.37 -10.62 -42.86
C ARG A 171 27.77 -11.45 -41.72
N VAL A 172 27.08 -10.79 -40.79
CA VAL A 172 26.41 -11.46 -39.66
C VAL A 172 25.30 -12.39 -40.13
N ARG A 173 24.48 -11.97 -41.11
CA ARG A 173 23.44 -12.82 -41.72
C ARG A 173 24.05 -14.05 -42.38
N GLN A 174 25.09 -13.86 -43.18
CA GLN A 174 25.81 -14.95 -43.84
C GLN A 174 26.43 -15.94 -42.83
N ALA A 175 27.03 -15.43 -41.75
CA ALA A 175 27.58 -16.29 -40.69
C ALA A 175 26.49 -17.08 -39.95
N ALA A 176 25.29 -16.53 -39.79
CA ALA A 176 24.14 -17.22 -39.19
C ALA A 176 23.55 -18.30 -40.11
N GLU A 177 23.69 -18.15 -41.43
CA GLU A 177 23.28 -19.14 -42.43
C GLU A 177 24.29 -20.30 -42.55
N CYS A 178 25.59 -20.04 -42.46
CA CYS A 178 26.64 -21.08 -42.47
C CYS A 178 26.79 -21.85 -41.15
N SER A 179 26.31 -21.30 -40.02
CA SER A 179 26.43 -21.93 -38.69
C SER A 179 25.24 -22.83 -38.33
N LYS A 180 24.37 -23.14 -39.29
CA LYS A 180 23.14 -23.91 -39.12
C LYS A 180 23.26 -25.27 -39.79
#